data_AF-A0A7V6Q2U5-F1
#
_entry.id   AF-A0A7V6Q2U5-F1
#
_cell.length_a   1.000
_cell.length_b   1.000
_cell.length_c   1.000
_cell.angle_alpha   90.00
_cell.angle_beta   90.00
_cell.angle_gamma   90.00
#
_symmetry.space_group_name_H-M   'P 1'
#
loop_
_entity.id
_entity.type
_entity.pdbx_description
1 polymer ?
#
loop_
_entity_poly.entity_id
_entity_poly.type
_entity_poly.pdbx_seq_one_letter_code
_entity_poly.pdbx_strand_id
1 'polypeptide(L)'
;MYYNYYEPGPKKKWLDMLDLKKLLVCIFLLTIVLLLKKIDTPFTNLVLSKIDYYVFKYTYDFKSLADTIKQFPRITESVPVFQQTTSESLILPVSGDITSVFGKRVDPILKVEKMHNGIDIAQKEGTPVKAVLDGVVVSAGEDPELGRFVKLDHGEGLTTVYAHMKDVFVTQNENVKQGFIIGTVGMSGKADSPHLHFEILKNDVPQDPTKWLKIP
;
A
#
# COMPACT_ATOMS: atom_id res chain seq x y z
N MET A 1 12.11 55.36 -49.28
CA MET A 1 12.17 55.29 -47.81
C MET A 1 11.31 54.12 -47.36
N TYR A 2 11.88 53.17 -46.63
CA TYR A 2 11.34 52.51 -45.43
C TYR A 2 12.20 51.28 -45.13
N TYR A 3 13.13 51.42 -44.19
CA TYR A 3 13.86 50.32 -43.59
C TYR A 3 12.99 49.76 -42.44
N ASN A 4 12.63 48.48 -42.51
CA ASN A 4 11.95 47.79 -41.42
C ASN A 4 12.99 47.42 -40.34
N TYR A 5 12.94 48.13 -39.21
CA TYR A 5 13.67 47.73 -38.01
C TYR A 5 12.96 46.54 -37.37
N TYR A 6 13.67 45.40 -37.32
CA TYR A 6 13.29 44.25 -36.52
C TYR A 6 13.61 44.59 -35.05
N GLU A 7 12.60 44.82 -34.22
CA GLU A 7 12.82 44.91 -32.78
C GLU A 7 13.04 43.51 -32.21
N PRO A 8 14.16 43.23 -31.54
CA PRO A 8 14.34 41.96 -30.85
C PRO A 8 13.40 41.93 -29.64
N GLY A 9 12.41 41.03 -29.68
CA GLY A 9 11.54 40.74 -28.54
C GLY A 9 12.34 40.40 -27.27
N PRO A 10 11.74 40.60 -26.08
CA PRO A 10 12.45 40.51 -24.82
C PRO A 10 13.14 39.14 -24.67
N LYS A 11 14.46 39.17 -24.43
CA LYS A 11 15.25 37.95 -24.16
C LYS A 11 14.61 37.21 -22.98
N LYS A 12 13.95 36.08 -23.24
CA LYS A 12 13.46 35.19 -22.18
C LYS A 12 14.65 34.83 -21.27
N LYS A 13 14.59 35.24 -20.00
CA LYS A 13 15.47 34.71 -18.95
C LYS A 13 15.05 33.27 -18.71
N TRP A 14 15.76 32.32 -19.31
CA TRP A 14 15.39 30.89 -19.32
C TRP A 14 15.57 30.16 -17.98
N LEU A 15 16.01 30.83 -16.92
CA LEU A 15 16.14 30.27 -15.59
C LEU A 15 15.77 31.36 -14.59
N ASP A 16 14.53 31.32 -14.09
CA ASP A 16 14.14 32.15 -12.97
C ASP A 16 14.91 31.64 -11.73
N MET A 17 15.30 32.53 -10.81
CA MET A 17 16.07 32.15 -9.62
C MET A 17 15.30 31.15 -8.73
N LEU A 18 13.98 31.10 -8.90
CA LEU A 18 13.07 30.14 -8.32
C LEU A 18 13.29 28.70 -8.82
N ASP A 19 13.72 28.51 -10.07
CA ASP A 19 13.94 27.19 -10.68
C ASP A 19 15.29 26.58 -10.26
N LEU A 20 16.31 27.41 -10.05
CA LEU A 20 17.61 26.93 -9.55
C LEU A 20 17.51 26.40 -8.13
N LYS A 21 16.72 27.07 -7.26
CA LYS A 21 16.46 26.61 -5.89
C LYS A 21 15.72 25.28 -5.87
N LYS A 22 14.72 25.10 -6.75
CA LYS A 22 14.00 23.83 -6.91
C LYS A 22 14.92 22.71 -7.40
N LEU A 23 15.79 23.00 -8.37
CA LEU A 23 16.77 22.04 -8.89
C LEU A 23 17.74 21.56 -7.79
N LEU A 24 18.23 22.48 -6.95
CA LEU A 24 19.10 22.15 -5.82
C LEU A 24 18.38 21.28 -4.79
N VAL A 25 17.10 21.56 -4.48
CA VAL A 25 16.28 20.71 -3.60
C VAL A 25 16.11 19.32 -4.19
N CYS A 26 15.82 19.19 -5.49
CA CYS A 26 15.70 17.89 -6.15
C CYS A 26 17.00 17.09 -6.10
N ILE A 27 18.16 17.72 -6.36
CA ILE A 27 19.47 17.06 -6.27
C ILE A 27 19.77 16.60 -4.84
N PHE A 28 19.47 17.44 -3.85
CA PHE A 28 19.65 17.11 -2.44
C PHE A 28 18.75 15.95 -1.99
N LEU A 29 17.49 15.93 -2.42
CA LEU A 29 16.60 14.80 -2.15
C LEU A 29 17.12 13.52 -2.82
N LEU A 30 17.58 13.60 -4.07
CA LEU A 30 18.13 12.46 -4.80
C LEU A 30 19.35 11.86 -4.08
N THR A 31 20.28 12.69 -3.58
CA THR A 31 21.46 12.20 -2.86
C THR A 31 21.09 11.55 -1.53
N ILE A 32 20.12 12.09 -0.80
CA ILE A 32 19.58 11.45 0.42
C ILE A 32 19.03 10.06 0.10
N VAL A 33 18.23 9.92 -0.96
CA VAL A 33 17.66 8.62 -1.35
C VAL A 33 18.76 7.61 -1.69
N LEU A 34 19.79 8.03 -2.41
CA LEU A 34 20.94 7.16 -2.75
C LEU A 34 21.76 6.76 -1.51
N LEU A 35 21.85 7.63 -0.50
CA LEU A 35 22.50 7.31 0.77
C LEU A 35 21.65 6.33 1.60
N LEU A 36 20.32 6.51 1.63
CA LEU A 36 19.40 5.58 2.31
C LEU A 36 19.44 4.18 1.70
N LYS A 37 19.66 4.05 0.37
CA LYS A 37 19.84 2.75 -0.31
C LYS A 37 21.09 1.98 0.11
N LYS A 38 22.08 2.61 0.73
CA LYS A 38 23.30 1.94 1.23
C LYS A 38 23.17 1.41 2.66
N ILE A 39 22.07 1.73 3.34
CA ILE A 39 21.84 1.39 4.73
C ILE A 39 20.71 0.36 4.77
N ASP A 40 21.02 -0.91 5.08
CA ASP A 40 20.02 -1.98 5.18
C ASP A 40 19.39 -2.03 6.58
N THR A 41 18.38 -1.20 6.81
CA THR A 41 17.55 -1.22 8.04
C THR A 41 16.07 -1.39 7.70
N PRO A 42 15.24 -1.88 8.63
CA PRO A 42 13.79 -1.95 8.43
C PRO A 42 13.16 -0.59 8.08
N PHE A 43 13.69 0.50 8.65
CA PHE A 43 13.23 1.86 8.38
C PHE A 43 13.60 2.34 6.97
N THR A 44 14.81 2.07 6.50
CA THR A 44 15.23 2.45 5.13
C THR A 44 14.45 1.67 4.09
N ASN A 45 14.15 0.39 4.31
CA ASN A 45 13.28 -0.38 3.45
C ASN A 45 11.83 0.15 3.42
N LEU A 46 11.32 0.65 4.56
CA LEU A 46 10.03 1.34 4.63
C LEU A 46 10.04 2.64 3.81
N VAL A 47 11.06 3.49 3.99
CA VAL A 47 11.19 4.75 3.24
C VAL A 47 11.36 4.48 1.75
N LEU A 48 12.17 3.49 1.37
CA LEU A 48 12.39 3.10 -0.03
C LEU A 48 11.12 2.52 -0.65
N SER A 49 10.35 1.68 0.05
CA SER A 49 9.08 1.17 -0.46
C SER A 49 8.03 2.28 -0.63
N LYS A 50 7.98 3.28 0.25
CA LYS A 50 7.13 4.48 0.06
C LYS A 50 7.59 5.29 -1.16
N ILE A 51 8.89 5.55 -1.29
CA ILE A 51 9.45 6.28 -2.44
C ILE A 51 9.20 5.52 -3.74
N ASP A 52 9.50 4.23 -3.79
CA ASP A 52 9.27 3.39 -4.96
C ASP A 52 7.77 3.35 -5.29
N TYR A 53 6.88 3.21 -4.32
CA TYR A 53 5.43 3.34 -4.54
C TYR A 53 5.04 4.69 -5.15
N TYR A 54 5.50 5.81 -4.59
CA TYR A 54 5.15 7.14 -5.10
C TYR A 54 5.77 7.41 -6.47
N VAL A 55 7.02 7.00 -6.69
CA VAL A 55 7.70 7.13 -7.97
C VAL A 55 7.02 6.25 -9.02
N PHE A 56 6.72 4.98 -8.72
CA PHE A 56 6.07 4.06 -9.66
C PHE A 56 4.61 4.44 -9.94
N LYS A 57 3.92 5.07 -8.99
CA LYS A 57 2.57 5.66 -9.16
C LYS A 57 2.56 6.88 -10.08
N TYR A 58 3.68 7.61 -10.20
CA TYR A 58 3.82 8.79 -11.05
C TYR A 58 4.62 8.58 -12.34
N THR A 59 5.44 7.52 -12.42
CA THR A 59 6.00 7.06 -13.69
C THR A 59 4.91 6.29 -14.44
N TYR A 60 3.97 7.04 -15.02
CA TYR A 60 3.26 6.54 -16.19
C TYR A 60 4.29 5.99 -17.17
N ASP A 61 3.99 4.83 -17.76
CA ASP A 61 4.73 4.26 -18.87
C ASP A 61 4.68 5.26 -20.04
N PHE A 62 5.58 6.25 -20.01
CA PHE A 62 5.65 7.32 -20.99
C PHE A 62 5.99 6.76 -22.36
N LYS A 63 6.58 5.56 -22.40
CA LYS A 63 6.92 4.86 -23.62
C LYS A 63 5.66 4.25 -24.24
N SER A 64 4.88 3.49 -23.47
CA SER A 64 3.55 3.02 -23.91
C SER A 64 2.63 4.16 -24.25
N LEU A 65 2.59 5.23 -23.45
CA LEU A 65 1.75 6.40 -23.72
C LEU A 65 2.20 7.15 -24.98
N ALA A 66 3.50 7.36 -25.19
CA ALA A 66 4.01 8.02 -26.39
C ALA A 66 3.83 7.17 -27.65
N ASP A 67 3.99 5.85 -27.54
CA ASP A 67 3.81 4.92 -28.65
C ASP A 67 2.32 4.73 -28.98
N THR A 68 1.45 4.76 -27.96
CA THR A 68 -0.02 4.76 -28.11
C THR A 68 -0.52 6.07 -28.72
N ILE A 69 -0.08 7.23 -28.23
CA ILE A 69 -0.45 8.55 -28.78
C ILE A 69 -0.04 8.69 -30.26
N LYS A 70 1.08 8.09 -30.66
CA LYS A 70 1.53 8.08 -32.06
C LYS A 70 0.67 7.19 -32.97
N GLN A 71 -0.06 6.22 -32.41
CA GLN A 71 -0.84 5.24 -33.16
C GLN A 71 -2.33 5.59 -33.27
N PHE A 72 -2.84 6.57 -32.52
CA PHE A 72 -4.26 6.91 -32.55
C PHE A 72 -4.60 7.96 -33.64
N PRO A 73 -5.50 7.66 -34.61
CA PRO A 73 -6.16 8.70 -35.38
C PRO A 73 -7.05 9.51 -34.42
N ARG A 74 -7.11 10.83 -34.60
CA ARG A 74 -7.93 11.72 -33.76
C ARG A 74 -9.39 11.25 -33.81
N ILE A 75 -9.87 10.62 -32.74
CA ILE A 75 -11.28 10.30 -32.57
C ILE A 75 -11.76 10.91 -31.25
N THR A 76 -12.62 11.90 -31.40
CA THR A 76 -13.50 12.49 -30.39
C THR A 76 -14.59 11.47 -30.05
N GLU A 77 -14.48 10.77 -28.93
CA GLU A 77 -15.62 10.29 -28.12
C GLU A 77 -15.11 9.69 -26.80
N SER A 78 -15.90 9.87 -25.74
CA SER A 78 -15.53 9.63 -24.34
C SER A 78 -15.32 8.13 -24.03
N VAL A 79 -14.06 7.73 -23.84
CA VAL A 79 -13.68 6.39 -23.38
C VAL A 79 -13.58 6.37 -21.84
N PRO A 80 -14.15 5.37 -21.15
CA PRO A 80 -14.04 5.25 -19.70
C PRO A 80 -12.59 4.95 -19.30
N VAL A 81 -12.03 5.82 -18.46
CA VAL A 81 -10.68 5.69 -17.92
C VAL A 81 -10.73 4.75 -16.70
N PHE A 82 -9.79 3.79 -16.64
CA PHE A 82 -9.58 2.73 -15.65
C PHE A 82 -10.38 1.42 -15.84
N GLN A 83 -9.80 0.48 -16.59
CA GLN A 83 -9.93 -0.94 -16.26
C GLN A 83 -8.79 -1.32 -15.32
N GLN A 84 -9.12 -1.56 -14.04
CA GLN A 84 -8.21 -2.21 -13.10
C GLN A 84 -7.88 -3.60 -13.63
N THR A 85 -6.61 -3.86 -13.96
CA THR A 85 -6.11 -5.23 -14.06
C THR A 85 -6.01 -5.81 -12.66
N THR A 86 -7.12 -6.32 -12.13
CA THR A 86 -7.16 -7.04 -10.86
C THR A 86 -6.41 -8.36 -11.03
N SER A 87 -5.23 -8.46 -10.43
CA SER A 87 -4.70 -9.78 -10.06
C SER A 87 -5.72 -10.39 -9.08
N GLU A 88 -6.52 -11.35 -9.53
CA GLU A 88 -7.54 -12.05 -8.72
C GLU A 88 -6.94 -12.85 -7.55
N SER A 89 -5.60 -12.93 -7.46
CA SER A 89 -4.92 -13.66 -6.41
C SER A 89 -4.54 -12.74 -5.26
N LEU A 90 -5.18 -12.93 -4.10
CA LEU A 90 -4.69 -12.39 -2.84
C LEU A 90 -3.33 -13.01 -2.50
N ILE A 91 -2.40 -12.18 -2.05
CA ILE A 91 -1.10 -12.63 -1.52
C ILE A 91 -1.21 -12.86 -0.01
N LEU A 92 -0.26 -13.60 0.57
CA LEU A 92 -0.16 -13.71 2.03
C LEU A 92 0.20 -12.36 2.67
N PRO A 93 -0.46 -11.96 3.77
CA PRO A 93 -0.15 -10.71 4.47
C PRO A 93 1.20 -10.77 5.19
N VAL A 94 1.57 -11.96 5.67
CA VAL A 94 2.86 -12.29 6.26
C VAL A 94 3.15 -13.77 5.99
N SER A 95 4.41 -14.15 5.81
CA SER A 95 4.80 -15.56 5.83
C SER A 95 4.76 -16.08 7.26
N GLY A 96 4.32 -17.32 7.48
CA GLY A 96 4.35 -17.94 8.80
C GLY A 96 3.38 -19.11 8.89
N ASP A 97 3.42 -19.80 10.02
CA ASP A 97 2.53 -20.93 10.29
C ASP A 97 1.17 -20.41 10.77
N ILE A 98 0.09 -20.97 10.25
CA ILE A 98 -1.25 -20.71 10.77
C ILE A 98 -1.41 -21.49 12.07
N THR A 99 -1.35 -20.80 13.20
CA THR A 99 -1.49 -21.42 14.53
C THR A 99 -2.96 -21.54 14.95
N SER A 100 -3.84 -20.87 14.22
CA SER A 100 -5.21 -20.59 14.64
C SER A 100 -6.08 -20.40 13.40
N VAL A 101 -6.98 -21.33 13.12
CA VAL A 101 -7.87 -21.31 11.95
C VAL A 101 -9.20 -20.57 12.20
N PHE A 102 -9.85 -20.13 11.14
CA PHE A 102 -11.20 -19.56 11.18
C PHE A 102 -12.24 -20.54 11.71
N GLY A 103 -13.26 -20.05 12.39
CA GLY A 103 -14.44 -20.82 12.79
C GLY A 103 -14.63 -20.97 14.29
N LYS A 104 -15.62 -21.80 14.65
CA LYS A 104 -16.01 -22.02 16.04
C LYS A 104 -14.96 -22.82 16.80
N ARG A 105 -14.63 -22.35 18.00
CA ARG A 105 -13.84 -23.09 18.97
C ARG A 105 -14.63 -23.27 20.23
N VAL A 106 -14.55 -24.47 20.80
CA VAL A 106 -15.09 -24.73 22.13
C VAL A 106 -14.02 -24.33 23.14
N ASP A 107 -14.33 -23.36 23.98
CA ASP A 107 -13.48 -23.05 25.12
C ASP A 107 -13.38 -24.31 26.02
N PRO A 108 -12.17 -24.86 26.25
CA PRO A 108 -12.02 -26.14 26.96
C PRO A 108 -12.46 -26.07 28.43
N ILE A 109 -12.56 -24.88 29.01
CA ILE A 109 -12.90 -24.65 30.42
C ILE A 109 -14.37 -24.24 30.55
N LEU A 110 -14.83 -23.30 29.72
CA LEU A 110 -16.16 -22.71 29.82
C LEU A 110 -17.20 -23.39 28.91
N LYS A 111 -16.77 -24.30 28.01
CA LYS A 111 -17.61 -25.03 27.03
C LYS A 111 -18.50 -24.13 26.16
N VAL A 112 -18.17 -22.85 26.06
CA VAL A 112 -18.84 -21.90 25.18
C VAL A 112 -18.15 -21.89 23.83
N GLU A 113 -18.96 -21.80 22.77
CA GLU A 113 -18.45 -21.62 21.43
C GLU A 113 -17.99 -20.16 21.25
N LYS A 114 -16.69 -19.93 21.09
CA LYS A 114 -16.15 -18.65 20.63
C LYS A 114 -15.89 -18.74 19.13
N MET A 115 -16.44 -17.81 18.37
CA MET A 115 -16.14 -17.70 16.94
C MET A 115 -14.81 -16.97 16.74
N HIS A 116 -13.91 -17.58 15.97
CA HIS A 116 -12.71 -16.92 15.48
C HIS A 116 -12.98 -16.40 14.05
N ASN A 117 -12.99 -15.07 13.89
CA ASN A 117 -13.41 -14.41 12.64
C ASN A 117 -12.31 -14.32 11.58
N GLY A 118 -11.12 -14.84 11.86
CA GLY A 118 -9.97 -14.80 10.98
C GLY A 118 -9.03 -15.98 11.16
N ILE A 119 -7.77 -15.78 10.78
CA ILE A 119 -6.66 -16.70 11.08
C ILE A 119 -5.59 -15.97 11.87
N ASP A 120 -4.84 -16.69 12.70
CA ASP A 120 -3.63 -16.17 13.32
C ASP A 120 -2.41 -16.80 12.65
N ILE A 121 -1.51 -15.94 12.19
CA ILE A 121 -0.28 -16.32 11.49
C ILE A 121 0.88 -16.00 12.41
N ALA A 122 1.51 -17.05 12.97
CA ALA A 122 2.63 -16.88 13.89
C ALA A 122 3.87 -16.41 13.14
N GLN A 123 4.46 -15.34 13.66
CA GLN A 123 5.68 -14.77 13.11
C GLN A 123 6.36 -13.87 14.14
N LYS A 124 7.67 -13.68 14.01
CA LYS A 124 8.45 -12.80 14.89
C LYS A 124 7.90 -11.39 14.89
N GLU A 125 7.76 -10.81 16.08
CA GLU A 125 7.45 -9.39 16.25
C GLU A 125 8.40 -8.51 15.41
N GLY A 126 7.88 -7.46 14.80
CA GLY A 126 8.61 -6.57 13.90
C GLY A 126 8.69 -7.05 12.45
N THR A 127 8.21 -8.26 12.13
CA THR A 127 8.17 -8.74 10.74
C THR A 127 7.21 -7.89 9.91
N PRO A 128 7.58 -7.47 8.67
CA PRO A 128 6.71 -6.66 7.83
C PRO A 128 5.38 -7.35 7.48
N VAL A 129 4.28 -6.60 7.60
CA VAL A 129 2.92 -6.99 7.20
C VAL A 129 2.54 -6.26 5.92
N LYS A 130 2.05 -6.99 4.93
CA LYS A 130 1.73 -6.50 3.59
C LYS A 130 0.21 -6.42 3.36
N ALA A 131 -0.21 -5.42 2.59
CA ALA A 131 -1.55 -5.38 2.02
C ALA A 131 -1.76 -6.57 1.06
N VAL A 132 -2.83 -7.33 1.23
CA VAL A 132 -3.07 -8.56 0.46
C VAL A 132 -3.61 -8.27 -0.94
N LEU A 133 -4.16 -7.07 -1.13
CA LEU A 133 -4.73 -6.55 -2.37
C LEU A 133 -4.66 -5.02 -2.34
N ASP A 134 -4.78 -4.39 -3.52
CA ASP A 134 -4.99 -2.95 -3.64
C ASP A 134 -6.20 -2.50 -2.81
N GLY A 135 -6.11 -1.36 -2.12
CA GLY A 135 -7.23 -0.89 -1.31
C GLY A 135 -7.04 0.48 -0.70
N VAL A 136 -8.05 0.92 0.04
CA VAL A 136 -8.07 2.16 0.80
C VAL A 136 -8.17 1.84 2.29
N VAL A 137 -7.35 2.48 3.10
CA VAL A 137 -7.42 2.34 4.55
C VAL A 137 -8.70 2.99 5.05
N VAL A 138 -9.66 2.18 5.48
CA VAL A 138 -10.92 2.69 6.05
C VAL A 138 -10.82 2.94 7.55
N SER A 139 -9.89 2.24 8.23
CA SER A 139 -9.56 2.49 9.64
C SER A 139 -8.14 2.05 9.95
N ALA A 140 -7.45 2.79 10.79
CA ALA A 140 -6.18 2.42 11.38
C ALA A 140 -6.12 3.04 12.78
N GLY A 141 -5.83 2.23 13.81
CA GLY A 141 -5.92 2.69 15.19
C GLY A 141 -5.59 1.62 16.21
N GLU A 142 -6.05 1.81 17.43
CA GLU A 142 -5.87 0.88 18.55
C GLU A 142 -7.22 0.55 19.18
N ASP A 143 -7.44 -0.73 19.45
CA ASP A 143 -8.64 -1.29 20.06
C ASP A 143 -8.24 -2.29 21.17
N PRO A 144 -8.99 -2.41 22.27
CA PRO A 144 -8.62 -3.34 23.35
C PRO A 144 -8.56 -4.82 22.94
N GLU A 145 -9.40 -5.27 22.00
CA GLU A 145 -9.39 -6.66 21.52
C GLU A 145 -8.38 -6.81 20.38
N LEU A 146 -8.48 -5.99 19.33
CA LEU A 146 -7.63 -6.09 18.14
C LEU A 146 -6.20 -5.57 18.37
N GLY A 147 -5.95 -4.81 19.43
CA GLY A 147 -4.70 -4.08 19.59
C GLY A 147 -4.56 -3.02 18.51
N ARG A 148 -3.33 -2.77 18.06
CA ARG A 148 -3.08 -1.92 16.90
C ARG A 148 -3.50 -2.64 15.63
N PHE A 149 -4.28 -1.96 14.80
CA PHE A 149 -4.89 -2.59 13.64
C PHE A 149 -4.97 -1.68 12.41
N VAL A 150 -5.15 -2.31 11.25
CA VAL A 150 -5.48 -1.67 9.98
C VAL A 150 -6.66 -2.41 9.36
N LYS A 151 -7.61 -1.68 8.79
CA LYS A 151 -8.72 -2.20 7.98
C LYS A 151 -8.66 -1.60 6.59
N LEU A 152 -8.61 -2.44 5.57
CA LEU A 152 -8.55 -2.05 4.16
C LEU A 152 -9.84 -2.41 3.44
N ASP A 153 -10.44 -1.46 2.73
CA ASP A 153 -11.48 -1.72 1.73
C ASP A 153 -10.83 -1.90 0.36
N HIS A 154 -11.15 -3.02 -0.29
CA HIS A 154 -10.61 -3.39 -1.60
C HIS A 154 -11.62 -3.15 -2.73
N GLY A 155 -12.80 -2.63 -2.43
CA GLY A 155 -13.91 -2.51 -3.36
C GLY A 155 -14.76 -3.79 -3.42
N GLU A 156 -15.91 -3.70 -4.11
CA GLU A 156 -16.87 -4.80 -4.28
C GLU A 156 -17.29 -5.49 -2.97
N GLY A 157 -17.29 -4.75 -1.86
CA GLY A 157 -17.60 -5.27 -0.53
C GLY A 157 -16.55 -6.21 0.05
N LEU A 158 -15.34 -6.30 -0.53
CA LEU A 158 -14.23 -7.06 0.03
C LEU A 158 -13.42 -6.17 0.99
N THR A 159 -13.20 -6.65 2.20
CA THR A 159 -12.48 -5.91 3.23
C THR A 159 -11.55 -6.84 3.99
N THR A 160 -10.39 -6.34 4.40
CA THR A 160 -9.43 -7.10 5.21
C THR A 160 -9.10 -6.38 6.50
N VAL A 161 -8.83 -7.14 7.55
CA VAL A 161 -8.41 -6.63 8.86
C VAL A 161 -7.07 -7.24 9.23
N TYR A 162 -6.17 -6.40 9.74
CA TYR A 162 -4.84 -6.75 10.21
C TYR A 162 -4.74 -6.29 11.66
N ALA A 163 -4.59 -7.20 12.61
CA ALA A 163 -4.65 -6.91 14.04
C ALA A 163 -3.44 -7.47 14.80
N HIS A 164 -3.37 -7.12 16.08
CA HIS A 164 -2.25 -7.37 16.99
C HIS A 164 -0.92 -6.79 16.51
N MET A 165 -0.97 -5.75 15.68
CA MET A 165 0.21 -5.18 15.05
C MET A 165 1.14 -4.54 16.10
N LYS A 166 2.44 -4.48 15.76
CA LYS A 166 3.37 -3.62 16.46
C LYS A 166 3.29 -2.24 15.83
N ASP A 167 3.92 -2.03 14.70
CA ASP A 167 3.90 -0.70 14.09
C ASP A 167 2.80 -0.62 13.03
N VAL A 168 2.16 0.54 12.90
CA VAL A 168 1.21 0.86 11.83
C VAL A 168 1.79 2.01 11.03
N PHE A 169 1.97 1.82 9.72
CA PHE A 169 2.68 2.75 8.83
C PHE A 169 1.77 3.54 7.89
N VAL A 170 0.47 3.28 7.96
CA VAL A 170 -0.57 3.88 7.13
C VAL A 170 -1.62 4.57 7.99
N THR A 171 -2.33 5.52 7.39
CA THR A 171 -3.38 6.29 8.05
C THR A 171 -4.71 6.19 7.31
N GLN A 172 -5.81 6.52 7.98
CA GLN A 172 -7.15 6.50 7.38
C GLN A 172 -7.20 7.33 6.08
N ASN A 173 -7.92 6.82 5.08
CA ASN A 173 -8.05 7.32 3.71
C ASN A 173 -6.80 7.19 2.82
N GLU A 174 -5.72 6.57 3.30
CA GLU A 174 -4.54 6.30 2.48
C GLU A 174 -4.80 5.17 1.48
N ASN A 175 -4.28 5.31 0.25
CA ASN A 175 -4.38 4.29 -0.79
C ASN A 175 -3.14 3.38 -0.73
N VAL A 176 -3.34 2.07 -0.64
CA VAL A 176 -2.26 1.07 -0.62
C VAL A 176 -2.36 0.16 -1.84
N LYS A 177 -1.21 -0.37 -2.27
CA LYS A 177 -1.11 -1.36 -3.34
C LYS A 177 -0.87 -2.75 -2.75
N GLN A 178 -1.28 -3.80 -3.45
CA GLN A 178 -0.94 -5.17 -3.09
C GLN A 178 0.57 -5.29 -2.85
N GLY A 179 0.96 -5.90 -1.73
CA GLY A 179 2.36 -6.06 -1.32
C GLY A 179 2.95 -4.87 -0.55
N PHE A 180 2.26 -3.74 -0.48
CA PHE A 180 2.72 -2.57 0.28
C PHE A 180 2.78 -2.88 1.78
N ILE A 181 3.87 -2.47 2.43
CA ILE A 181 4.07 -2.70 3.87
C ILE A 181 3.23 -1.70 4.66
N ILE A 182 2.20 -2.21 5.33
CA ILE A 182 1.24 -1.40 6.12
C ILE A 182 1.60 -1.31 7.60
N GLY A 183 2.54 -2.14 8.05
CA GLY A 183 2.99 -2.18 9.43
C GLY A 183 3.85 -3.40 9.73
N THR A 184 3.92 -3.78 11.00
CA THR A 184 4.70 -4.94 11.47
C THR A 184 3.91 -5.84 12.40
N VAL A 185 4.24 -7.13 12.40
CA VAL A 185 3.70 -8.13 13.34
C VAL A 185 3.98 -7.69 14.77
N GLY A 186 3.03 -7.90 15.66
CA GLY A 186 3.16 -7.57 17.07
C GLY A 186 2.51 -8.58 17.99
N MET A 187 2.19 -8.09 19.18
CA MET A 187 1.51 -8.80 20.27
C MET A 187 0.69 -7.78 21.07
N SER A 188 0.02 -6.85 20.39
CA SER A 188 -0.79 -5.82 21.03
C SER A 188 -2.26 -6.25 21.18
N GLY A 189 -3.00 -5.63 22.11
CA GLY A 189 -4.38 -6.02 22.40
C GLY A 189 -4.45 -7.41 23.02
N LYS A 190 -5.43 -8.20 22.61
CA LYS A 190 -5.67 -9.55 23.13
C LYS A 190 -4.85 -10.61 22.39
N ALA A 191 -3.54 -10.60 22.59
CA ALA A 191 -2.60 -11.56 22.00
C ALA A 191 -1.68 -12.18 23.05
N ASP A 192 -1.58 -13.51 23.07
CA ASP A 192 -0.76 -14.25 24.05
C ASP A 192 0.70 -14.51 23.59
N SER A 193 0.96 -14.35 22.28
CA SER A 193 2.28 -14.51 21.67
C SER A 193 2.37 -13.68 20.38
N PRO A 194 3.56 -13.41 19.81
CA PRO A 194 3.67 -12.65 18.57
C PRO A 194 3.01 -13.36 17.37
N HIS A 195 2.01 -12.72 16.78
CA HIS A 195 1.32 -13.18 15.57
C HIS A 195 0.59 -12.03 14.87
N LEU A 196 0.17 -12.26 13.63
CA LEU A 196 -0.79 -11.42 12.93
C LEU A 196 -2.16 -12.09 12.99
N HIS A 197 -3.15 -11.43 13.57
CA HIS A 197 -4.55 -11.80 13.35
C HIS A 197 -5.03 -11.16 12.04
N PHE A 198 -5.57 -11.98 11.15
CA PHE A 198 -5.97 -11.58 9.80
C PHE A 198 -7.38 -12.04 9.47
N GLU A 199 -8.24 -11.10 9.09
CA GLU A 199 -9.61 -11.38 8.67
C GLU A 199 -9.85 -10.99 7.21
N ILE A 200 -10.77 -11.72 6.57
CA ILE A 200 -11.39 -11.33 5.30
C ILE A 200 -12.89 -11.22 5.52
N LEU A 201 -13.48 -10.12 5.08
CA LEU A 201 -14.93 -9.89 5.11
C LEU A 201 -15.43 -9.69 3.69
N LYS A 202 -16.57 -10.31 3.35
CA LYS A 202 -17.32 -10.05 2.12
C LYS A 202 -18.69 -9.53 2.50
N ASN A 203 -19.00 -8.29 2.12
CA ASN A 203 -20.21 -7.56 2.52
C ASN A 203 -20.41 -7.59 4.05
N ASP A 204 -19.36 -7.25 4.79
CA ASP A 204 -19.30 -7.26 6.27
C ASP A 204 -19.51 -8.63 6.94
N VAL A 205 -19.54 -9.73 6.18
CA VAL A 205 -19.61 -11.09 6.71
C VAL A 205 -18.22 -11.72 6.74
N PRO A 206 -17.70 -12.14 7.92
CA PRO A 206 -16.42 -12.84 8.02
C PRO A 206 -16.38 -14.10 7.14
N GLN A 207 -15.29 -14.26 6.40
CA GLN A 207 -14.99 -15.38 5.54
C GLN A 207 -13.77 -16.13 6.07
N ASP A 208 -13.69 -17.42 5.78
CA ASP A 208 -12.50 -18.23 6.06
C ASP A 208 -11.33 -17.78 5.17
N PRO A 209 -10.29 -17.10 5.71
CA PRO A 209 -9.20 -16.57 4.89
C PRO A 209 -8.40 -17.65 4.15
N THR A 210 -8.41 -18.89 4.62
CA THR A 210 -7.67 -19.99 3.99
C THR A 210 -8.20 -20.36 2.61
N LYS A 211 -9.45 -20.00 2.30
CA LYS A 211 -10.07 -20.21 0.98
C LYS A 211 -9.71 -19.13 -0.03
N TRP A 212 -9.14 -18.02 0.43
CA TRP A 212 -8.85 -16.84 -0.38
C TRP A 212 -7.35 -16.65 -0.59
N LEU A 213 -6.55 -17.06 0.40
CA LEU A 213 -5.10 -16.94 0.38
C LEU A 213 -4.46 -18.14 -0.30
N LYS A 214 -3.42 -17.90 -1.10
CA LYS A 214 -2.53 -18.96 -1.58
C LYS A 214 -1.57 -19.37 -0.46
N ILE A 215 -2.07 -20.20 0.45
CA ILE A 215 -1.25 -20.84 1.48
C ILE A 215 -0.47 -21.99 0.80
N PRO A 216 0.87 -22.01 0.90
CA PRO A 216 1.70 -23.06 0.31
C PRO A 216 1.49 -24.43 0.97
#